data_AF-S4NK83-F1
#
_entry.id   AF-S4NK83-F1
#
_cell.length_a   1.000
_cell.length_b   1.000
_cell.length_c   1.000
_cell.angle_alpha   90.00
_cell.angle_beta   90.00
_cell.angle_gamma   90.00
#
_symmetry.space_group_name_H-M   'P 1'
#
loop_
_entity.id
_entity.type
_entity.pdbx_description
1 polymer ?
#
loop_
_entity_poly.entity_id
_entity_poly.type
_entity_poly.pdbx_seq_one_letter_code
_entity_poly.pdbx_strand_id
1 'polypeptide(L)' 'MAAVAVADRGAQQGFRFEGTAHIHETDDFANHILDQTNIFDRFPRAGVVVIDVERIYKLDNTLEAGIQIA' A
#
# COMPACT_ATOMS: atom_id res chain seq x y z
N MET A 1 -8.04 2.31 -9.89
CA MET A 1 -8.22 1.60 -8.61
C MET A 1 -7.03 0.70 -8.36
N ALA A 2 -6.61 0.61 -7.10
CA ALA A 2 -5.59 -0.32 -6.63
C ALA A 2 -6.08 -1.03 -5.36
N ALA A 3 -5.48 -2.18 -5.07
CA ALA A 3 -5.66 -2.89 -3.82
C ALA A 3 -4.30 -3.32 -3.27
N VAL A 4 -4.09 -3.13 -1.97
CA VAL A 4 -2.89 -3.58 -1.26
C VAL A 4 -3.32 -4.51 -0.14
N ALA A 5 -2.72 -5.69 -0.09
CA ALA A 5 -2.91 -6.63 1.00
C ALA A 5 -1.66 -6.68 1.88
N VAL A 6 -1.85 -6.50 3.18
CA VAL A 6 -0.81 -6.68 4.20
C VAL A 6 -1.21 -7.87 5.05
N ALA A 7 -0.32 -8.86 5.15
CA ALA A 7 -0.57 -10.09 5.88
C ALA A 7 0.57 -10.40 6.84
N ASP A 8 0.23 -10.64 8.10
CA ASP A 8 1.09 -11.32 9.06
C ASP A 8 0.83 -12.82 8.96
N ARG A 9 1.80 -13.54 8.37
CA ARG A 9 1.72 -14.98 8.22
C ARG A 9 1.76 -15.73 9.55
N GLY A 10 2.53 -15.23 10.53
CA GLY A 10 2.70 -15.87 11.83
C GLY A 10 1.42 -15.80 12.66
N ALA A 11 0.79 -14.62 12.68
CA ALA A 11 -0.50 -14.41 13.35
C ALA A 11 -1.70 -14.91 12.54
N GLN A 12 -1.52 -15.20 11.24
CA GLN A 12 -2.61 -15.46 10.28
C GLN A 12 -3.64 -14.33 10.23
N GLN A 13 -3.14 -13.09 10.28
CA GLN A 13 -3.94 -11.87 10.31
C GLN A 13 -3.60 -10.98 9.12
N GLY A 14 -4.52 -10.10 8.73
CA GLY A 14 -4.22 -9.16 7.68
C GLY A 14 -5.36 -8.24 7.29
N PHE A 15 -5.05 -7.32 6.39
CA PHE A 15 -5.99 -6.36 5.85
C PHE A 15 -5.77 -6.18 4.35
N ARG A 16 -6.87 -5.95 3.62
CA ARG A 16 -6.85 -5.47 2.24
C ARG A 16 -7.40 -4.05 2.21
N PHE A 17 -6.61 -3.13 1.67
CA PHE A 17 -6.96 -1.74 1.45
C PHE A 17 -7.28 -1.56 -0.03
N GLU A 18 -8.47 -1.07 -0.36
CA GLU A 18 -8.88 -0.75 -1.73
C GLU A 18 -9.14 0.74 -1.87
N GLY A 19 -8.78 1.29 -3.03
CA GLY A 19 -9.03 2.70 -3.29
C GLY A 19 -8.49 3.21 -4.62
N THR A 20 -8.41 4.52 -4.73
CA THR A 20 -7.87 5.21 -5.91
C THR A 20 -6.37 5.43 -5.74
N ALA A 21 -5.59 5.06 -6.75
CA ALA A 21 -4.13 5.23 -6.74
C ALA A 21 -3.73 6.45 -7.56
N HIS A 22 -2.79 7.22 -7.00
CA HIS A 22 -2.09 8.33 -7.63
C HIS A 22 -0.62 8.00 -7.73
N ILE A 23 -0.03 8.26 -8.90
CA ILE A 23 1.37 7.94 -9.18
C ILE A 23 2.14 9.25 -9.28
N HIS A 24 3.20 9.34 -8.48
CA HIS A 24 4.10 10.49 -8.41
C HIS A 24 5.51 10.01 -8.77
N GLU A 25 6.06 10.46 -9.89
CA GLU A 25 7.38 9.99 -10.37
C GLU A 25 8.49 11.04 -10.26
N THR A 26 8.17 12.32 -10.45
CA THR A 26 9.19 13.40 -10.55
C THR A 26 8.75 14.72 -9.94
N ASP A 27 7.62 14.74 -9.21
CA ASP A 27 7.15 15.92 -8.51
C ASP A 27 7.80 16.06 -7.12
N ASP A 28 7.58 17.22 -6.49
CA ASP A 28 8.14 17.56 -5.19
C ASP A 28 7.75 16.55 -4.10
N PHE A 29 6.56 15.96 -4.21
CA PHE A 29 6.08 14.97 -3.25
C PHE A 29 6.85 13.66 -3.37
N ALA A 30 7.01 13.15 -4.60
CA ALA A 30 7.83 11.97 -4.86
C ALA A 30 9.28 12.18 -4.43
N ASN A 31 9.88 13.30 -4.81
CA ASN A 31 11.27 13.62 -4.46
C ASN A 31 11.45 13.67 -2.94
N HIS A 32 10.56 14.35 -2.22
CA HIS A 32 10.62 14.44 -0.75
C HIS A 32 10.62 13.06 -0.05
N ILE A 33 9.84 12.10 -0.55
CA ILE A 33 9.77 10.75 0.01
C ILE A 33 10.97 9.90 -0.42
N LEU A 34 11.32 9.91 -1.71
CA LEU A 34 12.35 9.04 -2.26
C LEU A 34 13.76 9.46 -1.82
N ASP A 35 14.01 10.76 -1.61
CA ASP A 35 15.29 11.30 -1.13
C ASP A 35 15.64 10.84 0.29
N GLN A 36 14.66 10.36 1.06
CA GLN A 36 14.87 9.78 2.39
C GLN A 36 15.30 8.31 2.35
N THR A 37 15.47 7.75 1.15
CA THR A 37 15.76 6.34 0.93
C THR A 37 16.98 6.17 0.02
N ASN A 38 17.59 4.98 0.05
CA ASN A 38 18.64 4.59 -0.90
C ASN A 38 18.07 3.84 -2.12
N ILE A 39 16.81 4.08 -2.48
CA ILE A 39 16.11 3.32 -3.52
C ILE A 39 16.83 3.39 -4.87
N PHE A 40 17.42 4.55 -5.18
CA PHE A 40 18.09 4.82 -6.45
C PHE A 40 19.44 4.13 -6.62
N ASP A 41 20.10 3.71 -5.53
CA ASP A 41 21.32 2.91 -5.60
C ASP A 41 21.08 1.56 -6.31
N ARG A 42 19.85 1.05 -6.23
CA ARG A 42 19.45 -0.23 -6.80
C ARG A 42 18.48 -0.08 -7.98
N PHE A 43 17.62 0.92 -7.95
CA PHE A 43 16.57 1.12 -8.94
C PHE A 43 16.71 2.51 -9.58
N PRO A 44 17.27 2.61 -10.79
CA PRO A 44 17.49 3.91 -11.45
C PRO A 44 16.20 4.66 -11.82
N ARG A 45 15.05 4.00 -11.66
CA ARG A 45 13.72 4.59 -11.76
C ARG A 45 12.90 4.11 -10.56
N ALA A 46 12.34 5.06 -9.83
CA ALA A 46 11.42 4.82 -8.73
C ALA A 46 10.29 5.85 -8.80
N GLY A 47 9.17 5.54 -8.18
CA GLY A 47 8.01 6.43 -8.05
C GLY A 47 7.28 6.11 -6.77
N VAL A 48 6.50 7.08 -6.30
CA VAL A 48 5.63 6.94 -5.14
C VAL A 48 4.21 6.69 -5.63
N VAL A 49 3.59 5.64 -5.10
CA VAL A 49 2.16 5.37 -5.29
C VAL A 49 1.44 5.71 -4.01
N VAL A 50 0.55 6.69 -4.06
CA VAL A 50 -0.35 7.03 -2.96
C VAL A 50 -1.69 6.39 -3.26
N ILE A 51 -2.29 5.72 -2.27
CA ILE A 51 -3.62 5.14 -2.40
C ILE A 51 -4.53 5.87 -1.43
N ASP A 52 -5.50 6.61 -1.97
CA ASP A 52 -6.63 7.13 -1.21
C ASP A 52 -7.54 5.96 -0.88
N VAL A 53 -7.44 5.47 0.36
CA VAL A 53 -8.18 4.28 0.81
C VAL A 53 -9.66 4.60 0.91
N GLU A 54 -10.47 3.83 0.19
CA GLU A 54 -11.93 3.93 0.15
C GLU A 54 -12.59 2.80 0.93
N ARG A 55 -11.96 1.61 0.98
CA ARG A 55 -12.48 0.44 1.69
C ARG A 55 -11.36 -0.36 2.35
N ILE A 56 -11.61 -0.88 3.53
CA ILE A 56 -10.70 -1.77 4.27
C ILE A 56 -11.43 -3.06 4.59
N TYR A 57 -10.82 -4.19 4.21
CA TYR A 57 -11.34 -5.53 4.48
C TYR A 57 -10.41 -6.29 5.40
N LYS A 58 -10.97 -7.07 6.32
CA LYS A 58 -10.22 -7.99 7.18
C LYS A 58 -9.85 -9.26 6.40
N LEU A 59 -8.63 -9.77 6.61
CA LEU A 59 -8.11 -11.00 5.97
C LEU A 59 -7.66 -12.06 6.98
N ASP A 60 -8.02 -11.91 8.25
CA ASP A 60 -7.72 -12.89 9.29
C ASP A 60 -8.26 -14.27 8.88
N ASN A 61 -7.51 -15.33 9.20
CA ASN A 61 -7.90 -16.71 8.90
C ASN A 61 -9.02 -17.19 9.86
N THR A 62 -10.16 -16.53 9.78
CA THR A 62 -11.37 -16.75 10.56
C THR A 62 -12.58 -16.57 9.64
N LEU A 63 -13.79 -16.75 10.17
CA LEU A 63 -15.03 -16.49 9.44
C LEU A 63 -15.25 -15.00 9.10
N GLU A 64 -14.44 -14.10 9.67
CA GLU A 64 -14.50 -12.66 9.40
C GLU A 64 -13.69 -12.22 8.18
N ALA A 65 -13.01 -13.16 7.49
CA ALA A 65 -12.29 -12.86 6.27
C ALA A 65 -13.23 -12.27 5.21
N GLY A 66 -12.85 -11.13 4.63
CA GLY A 66 -13.65 -10.40 3.65
C GLY A 66 -14.69 -9.44 4.24
N ILE A 67 -14.80 -9.31 5.56
CA ILE A 67 -15.64 -8.29 6.20
C ILE A 67 -15.01 -6.90 5.97
N GLN A 68 -15.82 -5.96 5.47
CA GLN A 68 -15.45 -4.55 5.40
C GLN A 68 -15.56 -3.91 6.78
N ILE A 69 -14.50 -3.21 7.20
CA ILE A 69 -14.41 -2.57 8.52
C ILE A 69 -14.28 -1.05 8.45
N ALA A 70 -14.00 -0.50 7.26
CA ALA A 70 -14.03 0.91 6.92
C ALA A 70 -14.32 1.06 5.43
#